data_AF-A0A7J6S958-F1
#
_entry.id   AF-A0A7J6S958-F1
#
_cell.length_a   1.000
_cell.length_b   1.000
_cell.length_c   1.000
_cell.angle_alpha   90.00
_cell.angle_beta   90.00
_cell.angle_gamma   90.00
#
_symmetry.space_group_name_H-M   'P 1'
#
loop_
_entity.id
_entity.type
_entity.pdbx_description
1 polymer ?
#
loop_
_entity_poly.entity_id
_entity_poly.type
_entity_poly.pdbx_seq_one_letter_code
_entity_poly.pdbx_strand_id
1 'polypeptide(L)'
;MVAMISPAAEAFGESLSTLKFANRAKSIRNTPVLNEYVSDQEALIRKYEAELQRLRSELAQKSSVSVSDRQLQMVEEGRRQAEQDQSKTYRQLQYTNREFAREKQSNEALTERVRQLQSQLQHPALNDGNEEYLRQLRQAGEALEREREALETDKLQLDRWLSFGASR
;
A
#
# COMPACT_ATOMS: atom_id res chain seq x y z
N MET A 1 -36.98 -28.47 -44.89
CA MET A 1 -36.67 -27.43 -45.90
C MET A 1 -36.80 -28.06 -47.28
N VAL A 2 -37.40 -27.36 -48.25
CA VAL A 2 -37.47 -27.78 -49.65
C VAL A 2 -36.73 -26.73 -50.49
N ALA A 3 -35.84 -27.16 -51.37
CA ALA A 3 -35.11 -26.29 -52.28
C ALA A 3 -35.74 -26.36 -53.68
N MET A 4 -36.17 -25.23 -54.21
CA MET A 4 -36.68 -25.12 -55.58
C MET A 4 -35.59 -24.59 -56.50
N ILE A 5 -35.33 -25.29 -57.61
CA ILE A 5 -34.28 -24.94 -58.57
C ILE A 5 -34.83 -25.02 -59.99
N SER A 6 -34.22 -24.26 -60.91
CA SER A 6 -34.55 -24.31 -62.34
C SER A 6 -33.52 -25.17 -63.09
N PRO A 7 -33.95 -26.05 -64.00
CA PRO A 7 -33.03 -26.84 -64.82
C PRO A 7 -32.39 -26.04 -65.97
N ALA A 8 -32.80 -24.79 -66.20
CA ALA A 8 -32.27 -23.96 -67.28
C ALA A 8 -30.79 -23.60 -67.04
N ALA A 9 -29.98 -23.62 -68.09
CA ALA A 9 -28.55 -23.31 -68.02
C ALA A 9 -28.27 -21.89 -67.51
N GLU A 10 -29.15 -20.94 -67.85
CA GLU A 10 -29.08 -19.54 -67.40
C GLU A 10 -29.18 -19.41 -65.87
N ALA A 11 -29.88 -20.34 -65.21
CA ALA A 11 -30.10 -20.34 -63.77
C ALA A 11 -29.08 -21.19 -62.99
N PHE A 12 -28.01 -21.65 -63.63
CA PHE A 12 -27.03 -22.56 -63.02
C PHE A 12 -26.35 -21.95 -61.78
N GLY A 13 -25.96 -20.67 -61.84
CA GLY A 13 -25.30 -19.97 -60.74
C GLY A 13 -26.17 -19.91 -59.48
N GLU A 14 -27.43 -19.49 -59.63
CA GLU A 14 -28.39 -19.38 -58.52
C GLU A 14 -28.81 -20.75 -57.99
N SER A 15 -28.98 -21.73 -58.88
CA SER A 15 -29.31 -23.11 -58.50
C SER A 15 -28.17 -23.74 -57.69
N LEU A 16 -26.91 -23.48 -58.05
CA LEU A 16 -25.74 -23.93 -57.29
C LEU A 16 -25.71 -23.30 -55.90
N SER A 17 -25.98 -21.99 -55.79
CA SER A 17 -26.06 -21.30 -54.50
C SER A 17 -27.17 -21.86 -53.60
N THR A 18 -28.33 -22.14 -54.16
CA THR A 18 -29.48 -22.75 -53.47
C THR A 18 -29.15 -24.16 -52.96
N LEU A 19 -28.50 -24.99 -53.79
CA LEU A 19 -28.07 -26.33 -53.41
C LEU A 19 -26.99 -26.31 -52.32
N LYS A 20 -26.03 -25.39 -52.39
CA LYS A 20 -25.03 -25.19 -51.33
C LYS A 20 -25.69 -24.82 -50.00
N PHE A 21 -26.70 -23.94 -50.03
CA PHE A 21 -27.46 -23.59 -48.83
C PHE A 21 -28.23 -24.79 -48.28
N ALA A 22 -28.94 -25.54 -49.14
CA ALA A 22 -29.67 -26.74 -48.75
C ALA A 22 -28.74 -27.80 -48.11
N ASN A 23 -27.54 -27.98 -48.64
CA ASN A 23 -26.55 -28.90 -48.07
C ASN A 23 -26.09 -28.47 -46.67
N ARG A 24 -25.85 -27.18 -46.45
CA ARG A 24 -25.57 -26.65 -45.10
C ARG A 24 -26.78 -26.82 -44.16
N ALA A 25 -27.98 -26.50 -44.63
CA ALA A 25 -29.20 -26.63 -43.83
C ALA A 25 -29.48 -28.08 -43.41
N LYS A 26 -29.12 -29.07 -44.25
CA LYS A 26 -29.20 -30.50 -43.90
C LYS A 26 -28.37 -30.87 -42.65
N SER A 27 -27.27 -30.17 -42.41
CA SER A 27 -26.41 -30.43 -41.25
C SER A 27 -26.91 -29.84 -39.93
N ILE A 28 -27.93 -28.97 -39.98
CA ILE A 28 -28.52 -28.36 -38.79
C ILE A 28 -29.36 -29.41 -38.06
N ARG A 29 -28.98 -29.72 -36.82
CA ARG A 29 -29.71 -30.65 -35.94
C ARG A 29 -30.53 -29.84 -34.95
N ASN A 30 -31.86 -30.00 -35.01
CA ASN A 30 -32.75 -29.49 -33.97
C ASN A 30 -33.05 -30.60 -32.97
N THR A 31 -33.21 -30.23 -31.70
CA THR A 31 -33.73 -31.11 -30.64
C THR A 31 -35.20 -30.75 -30.41
N PRO A 32 -36.16 -31.41 -31.09
CA PRO A 32 -37.57 -31.08 -30.90
C PRO A 32 -38.01 -31.45 -29.48
N VAL A 33 -38.72 -30.54 -28.82
CA VAL A 33 -39.33 -30.73 -27.50
C VAL A 33 -40.84 -30.53 -27.67
N LEU A 34 -41.64 -31.29 -26.93
CA LEU A 34 -43.07 -31.09 -26.89
C LEU A 34 -43.36 -29.71 -26.26
N ASN A 35 -44.10 -28.88 -26.98
CA ASN A 35 -44.59 -27.63 -26.42
C ASN A 35 -45.76 -27.97 -25.48
N GLU A 36 -45.46 -28.24 -24.22
CA GLU A 36 -46.44 -28.62 -23.19
C GLU A 36 -47.41 -27.48 -22.82
N TYR A 37 -47.05 -26.24 -23.15
CA TYR A 37 -47.82 -25.04 -22.82
C TYR A 37 -48.04 -24.20 -24.07
N VAL A 38 -49.25 -23.68 -24.22
CA VAL A 38 -49.68 -22.91 -25.40
C VAL A 38 -49.29 -21.45 -25.26
N SER A 39 -49.18 -20.94 -24.03
CA SER A 39 -48.72 -19.59 -23.74
C SER A 39 -47.43 -19.56 -22.90
N ASP A 40 -46.56 -18.59 -23.19
CA ASP A 40 -45.33 -18.35 -22.43
C ASP A 40 -45.63 -18.06 -20.96
N GLN A 41 -46.79 -17.45 -20.67
CA GLN A 41 -47.23 -17.12 -19.33
C GLN A 41 -47.52 -18.38 -18.50
N GLU A 42 -48.21 -19.37 -19.06
CA GLU A 42 -48.48 -20.66 -18.38
C GLU A 42 -47.18 -21.44 -18.12
N ALA A 43 -46.27 -21.48 -19.10
CA ALA A 43 -44.96 -22.10 -18.95
C ALA A 43 -44.15 -21.43 -17.84
N LEU A 44 -44.21 -20.10 -17.75
CA LEU A 44 -43.50 -19.32 -16.74
C LEU A 44 -44.07 -19.56 -15.34
N ILE A 45 -45.39 -19.57 -15.19
CA ILE A 45 -46.06 -19.86 -13.91
C ILE A 45 -45.66 -21.26 -13.41
N ARG A 46 -45.66 -22.26 -14.29
CA ARG A 46 -45.26 -23.64 -13.91
C ARG A 46 -43.81 -23.74 -13.49
N LYS A 47 -42.89 -23.03 -14.16
CA LYS A 47 -41.49 -22.95 -13.72
C LYS A 47 -41.36 -22.34 -12.33
N TYR A 48 -42.10 -21.27 -12.05
CA TYR A 48 -42.09 -20.64 -10.73
C TYR A 48 -42.70 -21.54 -9.65
N GLU A 49 -43.79 -22.25 -9.94
CA GLU A 49 -44.37 -23.22 -9.01
C GLU A 49 -43.39 -24.35 -8.68
N ALA A 50 -42.71 -24.90 -9.67
CA ALA A 50 -41.70 -25.94 -9.48
C ALA A 50 -40.52 -25.44 -8.64
N GLU A 51 -40.03 -24.23 -8.91
CA GLU A 51 -38.93 -23.64 -8.16
C GLU A 51 -39.35 -23.32 -6.71
N LEU A 52 -40.58 -22.82 -6.50
CA LEU A 52 -41.13 -22.63 -5.15
C LEU A 52 -41.22 -23.95 -4.37
N GLN A 53 -41.63 -25.05 -5.02
CA GLN A 53 -41.66 -26.36 -4.37
C GLN A 53 -40.27 -26.86 -4.01
N ARG A 54 -39.30 -26.71 -4.91
CA ARG A 54 -37.89 -27.06 -4.65
C ARG A 54 -37.31 -26.24 -3.50
N LEU A 55 -37.50 -24.93 -3.50
CA LEU A 55 -36.97 -24.06 -2.44
C LEU A 55 -37.62 -24.38 -1.10
N ARG A 56 -38.94 -24.63 -1.08
CA ARG A 56 -39.65 -25.06 0.13
C ARG A 56 -39.13 -26.40 0.64
N SER A 57 -38.84 -27.37 -0.23
CA SER A 57 -38.30 -28.66 0.20
C SER A 57 -36.87 -28.54 0.73
N GLU A 58 -36.02 -27.74 0.10
CA GLU A 58 -34.66 -27.47 0.59
C GLU A 58 -34.69 -26.78 1.96
N LEU A 59 -35.58 -25.80 2.12
CA LEU A 59 -35.73 -25.07 3.38
C LEU A 59 -36.31 -25.98 4.48
N ALA A 60 -37.28 -26.84 4.14
CA ALA A 60 -37.81 -27.85 5.04
C ALA A 60 -36.75 -28.88 5.45
N GLN A 61 -35.87 -29.31 4.53
CA GLN A 61 -34.74 -30.17 4.84
C GLN A 61 -33.78 -29.49 5.81
N LYS A 62 -33.40 -28.23 5.54
CA LYS A 62 -32.54 -27.44 6.41
C LYS A 62 -33.17 -27.16 7.79
N SER A 63 -34.48 -26.95 7.86
CA SER A 63 -35.19 -26.77 9.13
C SER A 63 -35.47 -28.09 9.86
N SER A 64 -35.51 -29.22 9.15
CA SER A 64 -35.68 -30.56 9.73
C SER A 64 -34.40 -31.12 10.33
N VAL A 65 -33.24 -30.56 9.96
CA VAL A 65 -32.04 -30.66 10.79
C VAL A 65 -32.34 -29.82 12.02
N SER A 66 -32.89 -30.46 13.05
CA SER A 66 -33.06 -29.87 14.37
C SER A 66 -31.67 -29.46 14.87
N VAL A 67 -31.26 -28.24 14.58
CA VAL A 67 -30.09 -27.65 15.21
C VAL A 67 -30.41 -27.70 16.70
N SER A 68 -29.65 -28.52 17.45
CA SER A 68 -29.90 -28.67 18.87
C SER A 68 -29.86 -27.28 19.50
N ASP A 69 -30.80 -26.94 20.39
CA ASP A 69 -30.79 -25.66 21.11
C ASP A 69 -29.41 -25.36 21.72
N ARG A 70 -28.66 -26.41 22.09
CA ARG A 70 -27.27 -26.32 22.55
C ARG A 70 -26.30 -25.78 21.50
N GLN A 71 -26.43 -26.18 20.23
CA GLN A 71 -25.59 -25.66 19.15
C GLN A 71 -25.89 -24.18 18.86
N LEU A 72 -27.17 -23.78 18.90
CA LEU A 72 -27.55 -22.37 18.77
C LEU A 72 -27.00 -21.53 19.91
N GLN A 73 -27.08 -22.02 21.16
CA GLN A 73 -26.51 -21.35 22.32
C GLN A 73 -24.99 -21.20 22.22
N MET A 74 -24.26 -22.25 21.82
CA MET A 74 -22.80 -22.16 21.63
C MET A 74 -22.39 -21.15 20.55
N VAL A 75 -23.14 -21.08 19.44
CA VAL A 75 -22.87 -20.10 18.37
C VAL A 75 -23.13 -18.67 18.85
N GLU A 76 -24.23 -18.46 19.57
CA GLU A 76 -24.58 -17.14 20.11
C GLU A 76 -23.60 -16.68 21.21
N GLU A 77 -23.15 -17.59 22.08
CA GLU A 77 -22.10 -17.32 23.07
C GLU A 77 -20.76 -16.99 22.41
N GLY A 78 -20.36 -17.75 21.38
CA GLY A 78 -19.16 -17.46 20.60
C GLY A 78 -19.22 -16.09 19.91
N ARG A 79 -20.39 -15.74 19.36
CA ARG A 79 -20.63 -14.41 18.75
C ARG A 79 -20.45 -13.29 19.78
N ARG A 80 -21.04 -13.44 20.97
CA ARG A 80 -20.92 -12.45 22.06
C ARG A 80 -19.50 -12.29 22.56
N GLN A 81 -18.76 -13.38 22.71
CA GLN A 81 -17.34 -13.33 23.13
C GLN A 81 -16.50 -12.59 22.09
N ALA A 82 -16.69 -12.91 20.80
CA ALA A 82 -16.00 -12.23 19.71
C ALA A 82 -16.28 -10.72 19.69
N GLU A 83 -17.53 -10.30 19.90
CA GLU A 83 -17.89 -8.88 19.99
C GLU A 83 -17.22 -8.17 21.18
N GLN A 84 -17.17 -8.84 22.33
CA GLN A 84 -16.50 -8.29 23.51
C GLN A 84 -14.99 -8.13 23.28
N ASP A 85 -14.35 -9.11 22.66
CA ASP A 85 -12.91 -9.08 22.40
C ASP A 85 -12.56 -8.06 21.31
N GLN A 86 -13.39 -7.93 20.28
CA GLN A 86 -13.30 -6.84 19.30
C GLN A 86 -13.45 -5.46 19.98
N SER A 87 -14.40 -5.31 20.90
CA SER A 87 -14.57 -4.04 21.62
C SER A 87 -13.36 -3.71 22.50
N LYS A 88 -12.80 -4.68 23.21
CA LYS A 88 -11.59 -4.50 24.04
C LYS A 88 -10.38 -4.11 23.21
N THR A 89 -10.12 -4.84 22.13
CA THR A 89 -8.99 -4.57 21.22
C THR A 89 -9.12 -3.19 20.58
N TYR A 90 -10.34 -2.82 20.14
CA TYR A 90 -10.60 -1.50 19.59
C TYR A 90 -10.35 -0.38 20.61
N ARG A 91 -10.81 -0.53 21.86
CA ARG A 91 -10.53 0.44 22.94
C ARG A 91 -9.04 0.58 23.22
N GLN A 92 -8.31 -0.54 23.27
CA GLN A 92 -6.87 -0.52 23.49
C GLN A 92 -6.16 0.20 22.35
N LEU A 93 -6.53 -0.08 21.09
CA LEU A 93 -5.98 0.59 19.92
C LEU A 93 -6.28 2.09 19.90
N GLN A 94 -7.49 2.50 20.30
CA GLN A 94 -7.84 3.92 20.42
C GLN A 94 -6.99 4.62 21.47
N TYR A 95 -6.78 3.98 22.63
CA TYR A 95 -5.95 4.54 23.69
C TYR A 95 -4.49 4.71 23.23
N THR A 96 -3.89 3.68 22.64
CA THR A 96 -2.49 3.74 22.16
C THR A 96 -2.31 4.76 21.04
N ASN A 97 -3.26 4.87 20.11
CA ASN A 97 -3.21 5.90 19.07
C ASN A 97 -3.28 7.32 19.65
N ARG A 98 -4.09 7.53 20.69
CA ARG A 98 -4.20 8.84 21.33
C ARG A 98 -2.89 9.23 22.03
N GLU A 99 -2.27 8.29 22.76
CA GLU A 99 -0.98 8.53 23.40
C GLU A 99 0.12 8.75 22.36
N PHE A 100 0.17 7.93 21.31
CA PHE A 100 1.11 8.10 20.20
C PHE A 100 0.93 9.46 19.50
N ALA A 101 -0.30 9.92 19.30
CA ALA A 101 -0.56 11.24 18.72
C ALA A 101 -0.06 12.39 19.61
N ARG A 102 -0.23 12.26 20.94
CA ARG A 102 0.31 13.23 21.91
C ARG A 102 1.84 13.25 21.89
N GLU A 103 2.45 12.07 21.91
CA GLU A 103 3.90 11.93 21.85
C GLU A 103 4.45 12.49 20.54
N LYS A 104 3.82 12.17 19.41
CA LYS A 104 4.16 12.73 18.09
C LYS A 104 4.09 14.25 18.08
N GLN A 105 3.03 14.84 18.61
CA GLN A 105 2.89 16.31 18.67
C GLN A 105 3.99 16.93 19.55
N SER A 106 4.31 16.32 20.69
CA SER A 106 5.40 16.80 21.54
C SER A 106 6.75 16.67 20.86
N ASN A 107 7.00 15.58 20.14
CA ASN A 107 8.25 15.32 19.43
C ASN A 107 8.41 16.28 18.23
N GLU A 108 7.34 16.56 17.49
CA GLU A 108 7.31 17.59 16.45
C GLU A 108 7.63 18.98 17.04
N ALA A 109 7.04 19.35 18.18
CA ALA A 109 7.33 20.61 18.84
C ALA A 109 8.79 20.71 19.31
N LEU A 110 9.35 19.62 19.85
CA LEU A 110 10.76 19.56 20.23
C LEU A 110 11.69 19.66 19.01
N THR A 111 11.35 18.96 17.93
CA THR A 111 12.12 18.99 16.67
C THR A 111 12.15 20.39 16.08
N GLU A 112 11.02 21.09 16.06
CA GLU A 112 10.96 22.47 15.60
C GLU A 112 11.75 23.40 16.53
N ARG A 113 11.71 23.16 17.85
CA ARG A 113 12.51 23.93 18.80
C ARG A 113 14.01 23.74 18.59
N VAL A 114 14.45 22.51 18.34
CA VAL A 114 15.85 22.20 17.99
C VAL A 114 16.24 22.91 16.69
N ARG A 115 15.38 22.87 15.67
CA ARG A 115 15.61 23.56 14.40
C ARG A 115 15.77 25.07 14.57
N GLN A 116 14.90 25.71 15.38
CA GLN A 116 15.01 27.13 15.70
C GLN A 116 16.34 27.46 16.38
N LEU A 117 16.73 26.68 17.41
CA LEU A 117 17.99 26.88 18.12
C LEU A 117 19.21 26.68 17.19
N GLN A 118 19.17 25.68 16.32
CA GLN A 118 20.21 25.47 15.30
C GLN A 118 20.31 26.67 14.34
N SER A 119 19.18 27.23 13.91
CA SER A 119 19.19 28.42 13.05
C SER A 119 19.75 29.66 13.76
N GLN A 120 19.47 29.83 15.07
CA GLN A 120 20.03 30.90 15.87
C GLN A 120 21.55 30.79 16.02
N LEU A 121 22.07 29.57 16.14
CA LEU A 121 23.51 29.30 16.17
C LEU A 121 24.20 29.52 14.82
N GLN A 122 23.47 29.41 13.70
CA GLN A 122 23.99 29.66 12.35
C GLN A 122 23.95 31.14 11.92
N HIS A 123 23.58 32.08 12.79
CA HIS A 123 23.60 33.50 12.46
C HIS A 123 25.04 34.03 12.23
N PRO A 124 25.31 34.75 11.11
CA PRO A 124 26.64 35.25 10.76
C PRO A 124 27.28 36.11 11.84
N ALA A 125 26.49 36.89 12.58
CA ALA A 125 26.99 37.81 13.61
C ALA A 125 27.69 37.10 14.79
N LEU A 126 27.32 35.86 15.11
CA LEU A 126 28.00 35.04 16.12
C LEU A 126 29.25 34.33 15.53
N ASN A 127 29.23 34.04 14.23
CA ASN A 127 30.39 33.49 13.53
C ASN A 127 31.48 34.54 13.26
N ASP A 128 31.11 35.77 12.91
CA ASP A 128 32.07 36.85 12.62
C ASP A 128 32.90 37.21 13.86
N GLY A 129 32.26 37.32 15.05
CA GLY A 129 32.96 37.54 16.30
C GLY A 129 33.89 36.38 16.70
N ASN A 130 33.47 35.15 16.41
CA ASN A 130 34.33 33.97 16.59
C ASN A 130 35.49 33.93 15.60
N GLU A 131 35.28 34.33 14.35
CA GLU A 131 36.35 34.41 13.35
C GLU A 131 37.40 35.45 13.71
N GLU A 132 37.01 36.63 14.18
CA GLU A 132 37.94 37.66 14.65
C GLU A 132 38.74 37.20 15.87
N TYR A 133 38.08 36.57 16.85
CA TYR A 133 38.75 35.99 18.01
C TYR A 133 39.75 34.89 17.63
N LEU A 134 39.38 34.00 16.69
CA LEU A 134 40.26 32.96 16.15
C LEU A 134 41.43 33.54 15.31
N ARG A 135 41.26 34.71 14.68
CA ARG A 135 42.35 35.42 14.01
C ARG A 135 43.34 36.01 15.01
N GLN A 136 42.85 36.64 16.08
CA GLN A 136 43.69 37.18 17.14
C GLN A 136 44.49 36.08 17.84
N LEU A 137 43.86 34.93 18.14
CA LEU A 137 44.57 33.78 18.73
C LEU A 137 45.69 33.26 17.83
N ARG A 138 45.45 33.18 16.51
CA ARG A 138 46.48 32.76 15.54
C ARG A 138 47.65 33.74 15.49
N GLN A 139 47.37 35.04 15.42
CA GLN A 139 48.41 36.07 15.40
C GLN A 139 49.23 36.08 16.69
N ALA A 140 48.59 35.88 17.85
CA ALA A 140 49.28 35.77 19.12
C ALA A 140 50.19 34.53 19.18
N GLY A 141 49.73 33.39 18.62
CA GLY A 141 50.54 32.18 18.49
C GLY A 141 51.78 32.38 17.61
N GLU A 142 51.61 32.97 16.43
CA GLU A 142 52.72 33.28 15.51
C GLU A 142 53.72 34.28 16.14
N ALA A 143 53.24 35.25 16.93
CA ALA A 143 54.11 36.19 17.64
C ALA A 143 54.96 35.49 18.72
N LEU A 144 54.35 34.59 19.50
CA LEU A 144 55.05 33.77 20.49
C LEU A 144 56.10 32.84 19.84
N GLU A 145 55.79 32.29 18.68
CA GLU A 145 56.75 31.48 17.91
C GLU A 145 57.95 32.31 17.45
N ARG A 146 57.71 33.52 16.92
CA ARG A 146 58.80 34.44 16.56
C ARG A 146 59.66 34.84 17.75
N GLU A 147 59.06 35.12 18.90
CA GLU A 147 59.80 35.41 20.13
C GLU A 147 60.65 34.21 20.57
N ARG A 148 60.12 32.98 20.47
CA ARG A 148 60.89 31.76 20.75
C ARG A 148 62.05 31.59 19.79
N GLU A 149 61.84 31.78 18.49
CA GLU A 149 62.91 31.69 17.49
C GLU A 149 63.98 32.76 17.74
N ALA A 150 63.59 34.00 18.06
CA ALA A 150 64.53 35.06 18.41
C ALA A 150 65.38 34.70 19.64
N LEU A 151 64.74 34.22 20.73
CA LEU A 151 65.44 33.76 21.93
C LEU A 151 66.36 32.56 21.65
N GLU A 152 65.95 31.64 20.77
CA GLU A 152 66.76 30.50 20.36
C GLU A 152 67.98 30.97 19.55
N THR A 153 67.82 31.95 18.65
CA THR A 153 68.94 32.54 17.93
C THR A 153 69.89 33.31 18.84
N ASP A 154 69.37 34.09 19.80
CA ASP A 154 70.18 34.81 20.80
C ASP A 154 70.95 33.83 21.70
N LYS A 155 70.29 32.74 22.10
CA LYS A 155 70.94 31.66 22.85
C LYS A 155 72.05 31.00 22.03
N LEU A 156 71.80 30.68 20.75
CA LEU A 156 72.82 30.12 19.86
C LEU A 156 73.98 31.08 19.62
N GLN A 157 73.73 32.39 19.55
CA GLN A 157 74.77 33.40 19.50
C GLN A 157 75.59 33.44 20.79
N LEU A 158 74.96 33.40 21.96
CA LEU A 158 75.64 33.32 23.26
C LEU A 158 76.48 32.05 23.40
N ASP A 159 75.95 30.89 23.02
CA ASP A 159 76.68 29.62 23.01
C ASP A 159 77.89 29.69 22.06
N ARG A 160 77.75 30.37 20.91
CA ARG A 160 78.87 30.67 20.01
C ARG A 160 79.91 31.58 20.66
N TRP A 161 79.52 32.64 21.36
CA TRP A 161 80.45 33.51 22.11
C TRP A 161 81.18 32.75 23.23
N LEU A 162 80.47 31.89 23.97
CA LEU A 162 81.05 31.09 25.05
C LEU A 162 82.02 30.01 24.52
N SER A 163 81.74 29.40 23.36
CA SER A 163 82.67 28.46 22.72
C SER A 163 83.94 29.13 22.19
N PHE A 164 83.88 30.39 21.75
CA PHE A 164 85.07 31.18 21.40
C PHE A 164 85.88 31.63 22.63
N GLY A 165 85.25 31.76 23.79
CA GLY A 165 85.90 32.11 25.07
C GLY A 165 86.60 30.96 25.79
N ALA A 166 86.36 29.70 25.40
CA ALA A 166 86.92 28.50 26.05
C ALA A 166 88.26 28.01 25.46
N SER A 167 88.89 28.77 24.56
CA SER A 167 90.26 28.53 24.09
C SER A 167 91.16 29.71 24.42
N ARG A 168 91.53 29.83 25.69
CA ARG A 168 92.78 30.44 26.17
C ARG A 168 92.99 30.15 27.65
#